data_AF-A0A9W9KIV2-F1
#
_entry.id   AF-A0A9W9KIV2-F1
#
_cell.length_a   1.000
_cell.length_b   1.000
_cell.length_c   1.000
_cell.angle_alpha   90.00
_cell.angle_beta   90.00
_cell.angle_gamma   90.00
#
_symmetry.space_group_name_H-M   'P 1'
#
loop_
_entity.id
_entity.type
_entity.pdbx_description
1 polymer ?
#
loop_
_entity_poly.entity_id
_entity_poly.type
_entity_poly.pdbx_seq_one_letter_code
_entity_poly.pdbx_strand_id
1 'polypeptide(L)'
;MAYQDWKLALEPKIVGSWNLYKVLPANFHFFIMLPSLTGAMDSKSQANYVAGNTFQDGLAQHRMSKDLRASSLDIGVILDVGYVAENSKYARHNTPGLSSIKERELHLILEYLISTQNQPVVREQNRLS
;
A
#
# COMPACT_ATOMS: atom_id res chain seq x y z
N MET A 1 10.65 -17.62 -13.21
CA MET A 1 11.03 -16.89 -11.98
C MET A 1 11.68 -17.88 -11.05
N ALA A 2 12.91 -17.61 -10.59
CA ALA A 2 13.56 -18.49 -9.63
C ALA A 2 12.95 -18.28 -8.23
N TYR A 3 13.10 -19.27 -7.35
CA TYR A 3 12.64 -19.18 -5.96
C TYR A 3 13.22 -17.96 -5.22
N GLN A 4 14.48 -17.61 -5.50
CA GLN A 4 15.10 -16.44 -4.88
C GLN A 4 14.46 -15.13 -5.35
N ASP A 5 14.18 -14.98 -6.64
CA ASP A 5 13.47 -13.80 -7.17
C ASP A 5 12.07 -13.66 -6.56
N TRP A 6 11.41 -14.79 -6.30
CA TRP A 6 10.13 -14.83 -5.63
C TRP A 6 10.22 -14.32 -4.19
N LYS A 7 11.18 -14.84 -3.40
CA LYS A 7 11.41 -14.38 -2.02
C LYS A 7 11.78 -12.91 -1.96
N LEU A 8 12.70 -12.45 -2.82
CA LEU A 8 13.20 -11.07 -2.80
C LEU A 8 12.09 -10.03 -2.97
N ALA A 9 11.08 -10.31 -3.80
CA ALA A 9 9.95 -9.40 -3.98
C ALA A 9 8.95 -9.45 -2.81
N LEU A 10 8.78 -10.62 -2.19
CA LEU A 10 7.76 -10.85 -1.17
C LEU A 10 8.20 -10.52 0.24
N GLU A 11 9.41 -10.87 0.64
CA GLU A 11 9.90 -10.69 2.01
C GLU A 11 9.71 -9.27 2.56
N PRO A 12 10.10 -8.18 1.86
CA PRO A 12 9.90 -6.84 2.40
C PRO A 12 8.42 -6.49 2.59
N LYS A 13 7.54 -6.99 1.72
CA LYS A 13 6.09 -6.70 1.77
C LYS A 13 5.35 -7.57 2.77
N ILE A 14 5.60 -8.87 2.77
CA ILE A 14 4.91 -9.84 3.62
C ILE A 14 5.55 -9.88 5.01
N VAL A 15 6.81 -10.33 5.07
CA VAL A 15 7.50 -10.53 6.35
C VAL A 15 7.72 -9.18 7.04
N GLY A 16 8.12 -8.16 6.28
CA GLY A 16 8.30 -6.80 6.80
C GLY A 16 7.04 -6.23 7.44
N SER A 17 5.92 -6.18 6.71
CA SER A 17 4.68 -5.61 7.25
C SER A 17 4.06 -6.46 8.36
N TRP A 18 4.19 -7.79 8.29
CA TRP A 18 3.75 -8.68 9.38
C TRP A 18 4.58 -8.48 10.66
N ASN A 19 5.88 -8.27 10.52
CA ASN A 19 6.73 -7.96 11.67
C ASN A 19 6.35 -6.62 12.29
N LEU A 20 6.12 -5.57 11.47
CA LEU A 20 5.61 -4.29 11.96
C LEU A 20 4.27 -4.45 12.68
N TYR A 21 3.35 -5.24 12.13
CA TYR A 21 2.07 -5.55 12.78
C TYR A 21 2.25 -6.17 14.18
N LYS A 22 3.21 -7.09 14.36
CA LYS A 22 3.44 -7.79 15.63
C LYS A 22 4.12 -6.94 16.70
N VAL A 23 5.04 -6.06 16.29
CA VAL A 23 5.92 -5.33 17.24
C VAL A 23 5.39 -3.94 17.58
N LEU A 24 4.60 -3.33 16.70
CA LEU A 24 4.05 -2.00 16.96
C LEU A 24 2.87 -2.07 17.95
N PRO A 25 2.79 -1.13 18.90
CA PRO A 25 1.70 -1.10 19.86
C PRO A 25 0.38 -0.75 19.17
N ALA A 26 -0.74 -1.19 19.78
CA ALA A 26 -2.07 -1.01 19.22
C ALA A 26 -2.50 0.46 19.09
N ASN A 27 -1.94 1.35 19.90
CA ASN A 27 -2.29 2.78 19.98
C ASN A 27 -1.50 3.68 19.01
N PHE A 28 -0.89 3.12 17.96
CA PHE A 28 -0.19 3.90 16.95
C PHE A 28 -1.12 4.92 16.28
N HIS A 29 -0.58 6.07 15.87
CA HIS A 29 -1.34 7.17 15.27
C HIS A 29 -1.82 6.86 13.85
N PHE A 30 -1.03 6.11 13.08
CA PHE A 30 -1.38 5.68 11.73
C PHE A 30 -0.64 4.39 11.36
N PHE A 31 -1.17 3.64 10.40
CA PHE A 31 -0.46 2.54 9.76
C PHE A 31 -0.83 2.56 8.27
N ILE A 32 0.10 2.95 7.41
CA ILE A 32 -0.17 3.11 5.97
C ILE A 32 0.71 2.12 5.21
N MET A 33 0.09 1.28 4.40
CA MET A 33 0.78 0.43 3.44
C MET A 33 0.62 1.01 2.04
N LEU A 34 1.69 0.88 1.26
CA LEU A 34 1.78 1.37 -0.11
C LEU A 34 1.95 0.19 -1.07
N PRO A 35 0.91 -0.63 -1.28
CA PRO A 35 0.86 -1.54 -2.43
C PRO A 35 0.85 -0.72 -3.72
N SER A 36 0.95 -1.39 -4.86
CA SER A 36 0.96 -0.71 -6.15
C SER A 36 -0.02 -1.33 -7.14
N LEU A 37 -0.74 -0.45 -7.85
CA LEU A 37 -1.62 -0.81 -8.97
C LEU A 37 -0.86 -1.41 -10.17
N THR A 38 0.44 -1.17 -10.27
CA THR A 38 1.28 -1.56 -11.42
C THR A 38 1.24 -3.06 -11.72
N GLY A 39 0.98 -3.91 -10.72
CA GLY A 39 0.88 -5.36 -10.89
C GLY A 39 -0.46 -5.86 -11.43
N ALA A 40 -1.54 -5.07 -11.31
CA ALA A 40 -2.89 -5.52 -11.66
C ALA A 40 -3.16 -5.54 -13.18
N MET A 41 -2.47 -4.69 -13.95
CA MET A 41 -2.73 -4.50 -15.39
C MET A 41 -1.81 -5.31 -16.33
N ASP A 42 -0.68 -5.83 -15.84
CA ASP A 42 0.27 -6.63 -16.65
C ASP A 42 0.93 -7.73 -15.78
N SER A 43 0.07 -8.61 -15.26
CA SER A 43 0.42 -9.61 -14.24
C SER A 43 1.29 -10.77 -14.74
N LYS A 44 1.50 -10.91 -16.06
CA LYS A 44 2.20 -12.08 -16.65
C LYS A 44 3.66 -12.20 -16.22
N SER A 45 4.31 -11.11 -15.78
CA SER A 45 5.71 -11.11 -15.32
C SER A 45 5.90 -10.69 -13.85
N GLN A 46 4.84 -10.23 -13.17
CA GLN A 46 4.93 -9.62 -11.83
C GLN A 46 4.09 -10.33 -10.76
N ALA A 47 3.84 -11.64 -10.92
CA ALA A 47 3.01 -12.42 -9.99
C ALA A 47 3.51 -12.36 -8.52
N ASN A 48 4.82 -12.38 -8.30
CA ASN A 48 5.42 -12.22 -6.97
C ASN A 48 5.12 -10.83 -6.39
N TYR A 49 5.26 -9.78 -7.18
CA TYR A 49 5.00 -8.40 -6.76
C TYR A 49 3.52 -8.17 -6.43
N VAL A 50 2.61 -8.68 -7.28
CA VAL A 50 1.16 -8.66 -7.04
C VAL A 50 0.80 -9.38 -5.74
N ALA A 51 1.35 -10.57 -5.51
CA ALA A 51 1.09 -11.32 -4.29
C ALA A 51 1.52 -10.55 -3.02
N GLY A 52 2.64 -9.83 -3.08
CA GLY A 52 3.09 -8.96 -1.99
C GLY A 52 2.15 -7.78 -1.74
N ASN A 53 1.63 -7.15 -2.80
CA ASN A 53 0.67 -6.05 -2.70
C ASN A 53 -0.66 -6.52 -2.11
N THR A 54 -1.21 -7.63 -2.64
CA THR A 54 -2.45 -8.23 -2.16
C THR A 54 -2.36 -8.64 -0.68
N PHE A 55 -1.20 -9.10 -0.22
CA PHE A 55 -0.99 -9.35 1.20
C PHE A 55 -1.13 -8.07 2.04
N GLN A 56 -0.57 -6.96 1.60
CA GLN A 56 -0.67 -5.68 2.32
C GLN A 56 -2.12 -5.17 2.36
N ASP A 57 -2.89 -5.34 1.29
CA ASP A 57 -4.32 -5.04 1.28
C ASP A 57 -5.09 -5.88 2.30
N GLY A 58 -4.85 -7.19 2.30
CA GLY A 58 -5.44 -8.12 3.26
C GLY A 58 -5.02 -7.81 4.70
N LEU A 59 -3.77 -7.40 4.93
CA LEU A 59 -3.29 -7.00 6.24
C LEU A 59 -3.97 -5.71 6.73
N ALA A 60 -4.25 -4.75 5.84
CA ALA A 60 -4.99 -3.54 6.22
C ALA A 60 -6.39 -3.92 6.71
N GLN A 61 -7.10 -4.74 5.93
CA GLN A 61 -8.43 -5.24 6.30
C GLN A 61 -8.39 -6.02 7.62
N HIS A 62 -7.40 -6.89 7.81
CA HIS A 62 -7.22 -7.65 9.04
C HIS A 62 -6.96 -6.77 10.28
N ARG A 63 -6.20 -5.68 10.12
CA ARG A 63 -5.98 -4.71 11.19
C ARG A 63 -7.28 -3.96 11.52
N MET A 64 -7.98 -3.48 10.50
CA MET A 64 -9.26 -2.79 10.66
C MET A 64 -10.32 -3.67 11.34
N SER A 65 -10.37 -4.98 11.02
CA SER A 65 -11.30 -5.92 11.68
C SER A 65 -10.98 -6.16 13.16
N LYS A 66 -9.80 -5.73 13.63
CA LYS A 66 -9.37 -5.78 15.03
C LYS A 66 -9.40 -4.40 15.70
N ASP A 67 -10.08 -3.43 15.11
CA ASP A 67 -10.14 -2.04 15.57
C ASP A 67 -8.77 -1.35 15.65
N LEU A 68 -7.82 -1.83 14.84
CA LEU A 68 -6.51 -1.21 14.70
C LEU A 68 -6.50 -0.31 13.47
N ARG A 69 -5.86 0.85 13.60
CA ARG A 69 -5.68 1.80 12.51
C ARG A 69 -4.87 1.16 11.37
N ALA A 70 -5.37 1.29 10.15
CA ALA A 70 -4.68 0.93 8.93
C ALA A 70 -5.28 1.62 7.69
N SER A 71 -4.47 1.83 6.66
CA SER A 71 -4.91 2.12 5.29
C SER A 71 -3.99 1.40 4.31
N SER A 72 -4.57 0.97 3.19
CA SER A 72 -3.84 0.50 2.02
C SER A 72 -4.06 1.51 0.90
N LEU A 73 -2.99 2.06 0.35
CA LEU A 73 -3.04 3.01 -0.76
C LEU A 73 -2.31 2.41 -1.94
N ASP A 74 -3.06 1.95 -2.93
CA ASP A 74 -2.49 1.55 -4.19
C ASP A 74 -1.91 2.76 -4.93
N ILE A 75 -0.59 2.80 -5.05
CA ILE A 75 0.10 3.85 -5.78
C ILE A 75 0.35 3.43 -7.22
N GLY A 76 0.00 4.34 -8.14
CA GLY A 76 0.40 4.29 -9.54
C GLY A 76 1.87 4.68 -9.73
N VAL A 77 2.23 5.08 -10.95
CA VAL A 77 3.60 5.52 -11.25
C VAL A 77 3.85 6.90 -10.63
N ILE A 78 4.96 7.04 -9.91
CA ILE A 78 5.46 8.34 -9.44
C ILE A 78 6.42 8.88 -10.50
N LEU A 79 6.13 10.08 -11.02
CA LEU A 79 6.76 10.61 -12.23
C LEU A 79 8.13 11.26 -12.00
N ASP A 80 8.35 11.84 -10.84
CA ASP A 80 9.46 12.75 -10.55
C ASP A 80 10.47 12.22 -9.51
N VAL A 81 10.12 11.17 -8.74
CA VAL A 81 11.02 10.51 -7.78
C VAL A 81 10.86 8.99 -7.75
N GLY A 82 11.87 8.30 -7.22
CA GLY A 82 11.86 6.86 -6.98
C GLY A 82 12.24 6.02 -8.19
N TYR A 83 12.06 4.70 -8.07
CA TYR A 83 12.62 3.71 -8.99
C TYR A 83 12.26 3.97 -10.46
N VAL A 84 11.02 4.36 -10.75
CA VAL A 84 10.55 4.60 -12.12
C VAL A 84 11.14 5.89 -12.70
N ALA A 85 11.24 6.97 -11.91
CA ALA A 85 11.84 8.23 -12.34
C ALA A 85 13.34 8.07 -12.66
N GLU A 86 14.04 7.24 -11.88
CA GLU A 86 15.46 6.92 -12.09
C GLU A 86 15.71 5.92 -13.23
N ASN A 87 14.68 5.16 -13.64
CA ASN A 87 14.78 4.13 -14.64
C ASN A 87 13.71 4.31 -15.73
N SER A 88 13.99 5.21 -16.68
CA SER A 88 13.08 5.56 -17.79
C SER A 88 12.59 4.35 -18.60
N LYS A 89 13.34 3.23 -18.61
CA LYS A 89 12.91 1.95 -19.20
C LYS A 89 11.63 1.37 -18.57
N TYR A 90 11.34 1.72 -17.32
CA TYR A 90 10.12 1.34 -16.60
C TYR A 90 9.11 2.49 -16.53
N ALA A 91 9.46 3.68 -17.05
CA ALA A 91 8.53 4.78 -17.19
C ALA A 91 7.55 4.42 -18.32
N ARG A 92 6.49 3.69 -17.96
CA ARG A 92 5.37 3.41 -18.86
C ARG A 92 4.58 4.71 -19.02
N HIS A 93 4.99 5.54 -19.95
CA HIS A 93 4.39 6.87 -20.15
C HIS A 93 2.92 6.86 -20.59
N ASN A 94 2.30 5.69 -20.86
CA ASN A 94 0.89 5.58 -21.23
C ASN A 94 0.38 4.14 -21.05
N THR A 95 0.32 3.60 -19.83
CA THR A 95 -0.53 2.40 -19.58
C THR A 95 -1.94 2.88 -19.27
N PRO A 96 -2.94 2.63 -20.15
CA PRO A 96 -4.31 3.05 -19.90
C PRO A 96 -4.81 2.49 -18.57
N GLY A 97 -5.30 3.37 -17.69
CA GLY A 97 -5.82 3.01 -16.36
C GLY A 97 -4.81 3.12 -15.21
N LEU A 98 -3.53 3.39 -15.47
CA LEU A 98 -2.57 3.70 -14.42
C LEU A 98 -2.45 5.23 -14.23
N SER A 99 -3.12 5.76 -13.22
CA SER A 99 -2.98 7.17 -12.84
C SER A 99 -1.55 7.42 -12.38
N SER A 100 -0.82 8.21 -13.17
CA SER A 100 0.51 8.67 -12.77
C SER A 100 0.36 9.88 -11.86
N ILE A 101 1.16 9.96 -10.80
CA ILE A 101 1.16 11.06 -9.83
C ILE A 101 2.57 11.62 -9.65
N LYS A 102 2.65 12.84 -9.15
CA LYS A 102 3.89 13.47 -8.67
C LYS A 102 4.08 13.22 -7.19
N GLU A 103 5.32 13.33 -6.70
CA GLU A 103 5.67 13.23 -5.28
C GLU A 103 4.77 14.09 -4.40
N ARG A 104 4.49 15.33 -4.84
CA ARG A 104 3.63 16.26 -4.11
C ARG A 104 2.21 15.73 -3.92
N GLU A 105 1.65 15.06 -4.92
CA GLU A 105 0.30 14.50 -4.85
C GLU A 105 0.27 13.31 -3.89
N LEU A 106 1.31 12.47 -3.90
CA LEU A 106 1.47 11.41 -2.91
C LEU A 106 1.54 11.98 -1.49
N HIS A 107 2.33 13.02 -1.26
CA HIS A 107 2.43 13.65 0.06
C HIS A 107 1.08 14.20 0.56
N LEU A 108 0.29 14.81 -0.32
CA LEU A 108 -1.05 15.30 0.03
C LEU A 108 -2.00 14.15 0.40
N ILE A 109 -1.94 13.03 -0.32
CA ILE A 109 -2.75 11.85 -0.01
C ILE A 109 -2.30 11.26 1.33
N LEU A 110 -1.00 11.18 1.60
CA LEU A 110 -0.47 10.69 2.87
C LEU A 110 -0.89 11.59 4.04
N GLU A 111 -0.82 12.90 3.88
CA GLU A 111 -1.29 13.87 4.89
C GLU A 111 -2.77 13.66 5.20
N TYR A 112 -3.59 13.50 4.16
CA TYR A 112 -5.01 13.16 4.31
C TYR A 112 -5.22 11.84 5.06
N LEU A 113 -4.52 10.76 4.69
CA LEU A 113 -4.63 9.45 5.36
C LEU A 113 -4.18 9.48 6.82
N ILE A 114 -3.11 10.22 7.13
CA ILE A 114 -2.64 10.41 8.50
C ILE A 114 -3.68 11.18 9.31
N SER A 115 -4.23 12.26 8.75
CA SER A 115 -5.22 13.08 9.44
C SER A 115 -6.50 12.30 9.76
N THR A 116 -6.96 11.45 8.85
CA THR A 116 -8.18 10.64 9.01
C THR A 116 -7.98 9.52 10.03
N GLN A 117 -6.82 8.85 10.03
CA GLN A 117 -6.52 7.82 11.04
C GLN A 117 -6.33 8.42 12.45
N ASN A 118 -5.85 9.67 12.55
CA ASN A 118 -5.67 10.35 13.83
C ASN A 118 -6.98 10.79 14.49
N GLN A 119 -8.11 10.78 13.79
CA GLN A 119 -9.40 11.15 14.37
C GLN A 119 -9.93 10.04 15.30
N PRO A 120 -10.65 10.40 16.39
CA PRO A 120 -11.38 9.42 17.18
C PRO A 120 -12.36 8.66 16.29
N VAL A 121 -12.44 7.34 16.43
CA VAL A 121 -13.48 6.55 15.76
C VAL A 121 -14.82 6.92 16.42
N VAL A 122 -15.53 7.90 15.84
CA VAL A 122 -16.91 8.20 16.21
C VAL A 122 -17.78 7.09 15.65
N ARG A 123 -17.96 6.02 16.42
CA ARG A 123 -19.00 5.04 16.11
C ARG A 123 -20.33 5.72 16.42
N GLU A 124 -21.13 6.02 15.39
CA GLU A 124 -22.55 6.33 15.59
C GLU A 124 -23.23 5.11 16.22
N GLN A 125 -23.18 5.04 17.55
CA GLN A 125 -24.14 4.29 18.34
C GLN A 125 -25.46 5.05 18.23
N ASN A 126 -26.21 4.88 17.14
CA ASN A 126 -27.67 5.05 17.07
C ASN A 126 -28.19 5.00 15.63
N ARG A 127 -28.60 3.81 15.20
CA ARG A 127 -29.90 3.53 14.55
C ARG A 127 -30.30 2.11 14.99
N LEU A 128 -30.74 1.94 16.24
CA LEU A 128 -32.15 1.78 16.65
C LEU A 128 -32.83 0.63 15.88
N SER A 129 -33.10 -0.52 16.51
CA SER A 129 -34.21 -0.78 17.46
C SER A 129 -35.57 -0.67 16.80
#